data_AF-A0A8H3L1L1-F1
#
_entry.id   AF-A0A8H3L1L1-F1
#
_cell.length_a   1.000
_cell.length_b   1.000
_cell.length_c   1.000
_cell.angle_alpha   90.00
_cell.angle_beta   90.00
_cell.angle_gamma   90.00
#
_symmetry.space_group_name_H-M   'P 1'
#
loop_
_entity.id
_entity.type
_entity.pdbx_description
1 polymer ?
#
loop_
_entity_poly.entity_id
_entity_poly.type
_entity_poly.pdbx_seq_one_letter_code
_entity_poly.pdbx_strand_id
1 'polypeptide(L)'
;MCGYRSHCSKINLSGLTEDEPTEERWDRHWASYQYFRCGFIIMTVIWGFGLIYQIPIRVIIIYKLSTGQAFLFVNVLEYFLAIMMGLLTPICAWWMKKQSNKIADKDATASI
;
A
#
# COMPACT_ATOMS: atom_id res chain seq x y z
N MET A 1 17.21 3.39 -20.05
CA MET A 1 16.20 4.46 -19.87
C MET A 1 14.82 3.88 -20.09
N CYS A 2 13.88 4.23 -19.21
CA CYS A 2 12.42 4.14 -19.31
C CYS A 2 11.72 2.77 -19.46
N GLY A 3 10.87 2.47 -18.45
CA GLY A 3 9.55 1.92 -18.72
C GLY A 3 9.13 0.71 -17.90
N TYR A 4 9.11 0.77 -16.55
CA TYR A 4 8.33 -0.17 -15.75
C TYR A 4 6.83 0.08 -15.98
N ARG A 5 6.32 -0.39 -17.13
CA ARG A 5 4.88 -0.48 -17.41
C ARG A 5 4.38 -1.75 -16.71
N SER A 6 3.86 -1.60 -15.51
CA SER A 6 3.17 -2.67 -14.77
C SER A 6 1.92 -3.12 -15.52
N HIS A 7 2.09 -4.02 -16.49
CA HIS A 7 1.01 -4.85 -17.00
C HIS A 7 0.74 -5.96 -15.98
N CYS A 8 -0.23 -5.76 -15.08
CA CYS A 8 -0.86 -6.87 -14.35
C CYS A 8 -1.65 -7.69 -15.37
N SER A 9 -1.10 -8.83 -15.81
CA SER A 9 -1.82 -9.78 -16.66
C SER A 9 -2.83 -10.56 -15.83
N LYS A 10 -4.08 -10.57 -16.29
CA LYS A 10 -5.20 -11.33 -15.72
C LYS A 10 -4.98 -12.83 -15.94
N ILE A 11 -5.01 -13.63 -14.88
CA ILE A 11 -5.05 -15.09 -14.96
C ILE A 11 -6.45 -15.50 -14.48
N ASN A 12 -7.31 -15.86 -15.42
CA ASN A 12 -8.64 -16.41 -15.19
C ASN A 12 -8.48 -17.94 -15.07
N LEU A 13 -8.77 -18.57 -13.92
CA LEU A 13 -8.85 -20.03 -13.85
C LEU A 13 -9.88 -20.54 -12.83
N SER A 14 -10.82 -21.34 -13.37
CA SER A 14 -11.78 -22.21 -12.68
C SER A 14 -11.09 -23.41 -12.04
N GLY A 15 -11.60 -23.85 -10.87
CA GLY A 15 -11.44 -25.22 -10.38
C GLY A 15 -10.77 -25.34 -9.02
N LEU A 16 -11.57 -25.33 -7.95
CA LEU A 16 -11.20 -25.89 -6.64
C LEU A 16 -11.38 -27.41 -6.72
N THR A 17 -10.29 -28.17 -6.87
CA THR A 17 -10.28 -29.60 -6.55
C THR A 17 -9.11 -29.84 -5.59
N GLU A 18 -9.37 -30.57 -4.51
CA GLU A 18 -8.46 -30.75 -3.35
C GLU A 18 -7.21 -31.59 -3.68
N ASP A 19 -7.08 -32.08 -4.91
CA ASP A 19 -6.09 -33.06 -5.35
C ASP A 19 -4.89 -32.47 -6.14
N GLU A 20 -4.77 -31.14 -6.25
CA GLU A 20 -3.65 -30.50 -6.94
C GLU A 20 -2.38 -30.38 -6.07
N PRO A 21 -1.17 -30.58 -6.64
CA PRO A 21 0.10 -30.44 -5.92
C PRO A 21 0.22 -29.05 -5.31
N THR A 22 0.73 -28.99 -4.06
CA THR A 22 0.73 -27.77 -3.24
C THR A 22 1.41 -26.58 -3.94
N GLU A 23 2.41 -26.84 -4.78
CA GLU A 23 3.13 -25.82 -5.55
C GLU A 23 2.23 -25.05 -6.52
N GLU A 24 1.35 -25.72 -7.25
CA GLU A 24 0.42 -25.06 -8.18
C GLU A 24 -0.64 -24.24 -7.44
N ARG A 25 -1.07 -24.71 -6.26
CA ARG A 25 -2.00 -23.98 -5.38
C ARG A 25 -1.37 -22.69 -4.84
N TRP A 26 -0.09 -22.76 -4.45
CA TRP A 26 0.68 -21.62 -3.99
C TRP A 26 0.89 -20.60 -5.10
N ASP A 27 1.26 -21.04 -6.31
CA ASP A 27 1.50 -20.13 -7.42
C ASP A 27 0.21 -19.43 -7.86
N ARG A 28 -0.92 -20.15 -7.83
CA ARG A 28 -2.27 -19.61 -8.10
C ARG A 28 -2.71 -18.60 -7.03
N HIS A 29 -2.46 -18.88 -5.75
CA HIS A 29 -2.74 -17.95 -4.66
C HIS A 29 -1.83 -16.72 -4.70
N TRP A 30 -0.55 -16.91 -5.07
CA TRP A 30 0.42 -15.82 -5.20
C TRP A 30 0.13 -14.93 -6.41
N ALA A 31 -0.35 -15.50 -7.51
CA ALA A 31 -0.76 -14.75 -8.70
C ALA A 31 -1.95 -13.82 -8.41
N SER A 32 -2.94 -14.26 -7.61
CA SER A 32 -4.06 -13.38 -7.21
C SER A 32 -3.63 -12.26 -6.25
N TYR A 33 -2.48 -12.40 -5.59
CA TYR A 33 -1.92 -11.42 -4.63
C TYR A 33 -1.14 -10.27 -5.29
N GLN A 34 -0.99 -10.24 -6.62
CA GLN A 34 -0.20 -9.20 -7.31
C GLN A 34 -0.67 -7.77 -7.00
N TYR A 35 -1.99 -7.54 -6.89
CA TYR A 35 -2.55 -6.22 -6.56
C TYR A 35 -2.28 -5.81 -5.11
N PHE A 36 -2.30 -6.77 -4.18
CA PHE A 36 -1.92 -6.54 -2.79
C PHE A 36 -0.44 -6.15 -2.70
N ARG A 37 0.44 -6.83 -3.44
CA ARG A 37 1.88 -6.50 -3.49
C ARG A 37 2.12 -5.08 -4.00
N CYS A 38 1.48 -4.69 -5.11
CA CYS A 38 1.61 -3.35 -5.66
C CYS A 38 1.10 -2.26 -4.70
N GLY A 39 -0.05 -2.47 -4.07
CA GLY A 39 -0.57 -1.51 -3.10
C GLY A 39 0.29 -1.45 -1.83
N PHE A 40 0.82 -2.59 -1.37
CA PHE A 40 1.76 -2.64 -0.25
C PHE A 40 3.06 -1.89 -0.57
N ILE A 41 3.63 -2.05 -1.78
CA ILE A 41 4.82 -1.29 -2.21
C ILE A 41 4.55 0.22 -2.17
N ILE A 42 3.43 0.67 -2.74
CA ILE A 42 3.05 2.10 -2.72
C ILE A 42 2.90 2.59 -1.28
N MET A 43 2.21 1.84 -0.43
CA MET A 43 2.02 2.18 0.98
C MET A 43 3.36 2.28 1.71
N THR A 44 4.25 1.31 1.51
CA THR A 44 5.58 1.28 2.13
C THR A 44 6.46 2.45 1.66
N VAL A 45 6.38 2.82 0.37
CA VAL A 45 7.10 3.99 -0.16
C VAL A 45 6.58 5.28 0.45
N ILE A 46 5.27 5.47 0.53
CA ILE A 46 4.66 6.66 1.18
C ILE A 46 5.09 6.72 2.64
N TRP A 47 5.06 5.59 3.34
CA TRP A 47 5.50 5.49 4.73
C TRP A 47 6.97 5.85 4.89
N GLY A 48 7.84 5.29 4.04
CA GLY A 48 9.27 5.58 4.05
C GLY A 48 9.57 7.05 3.84
N PHE A 49 8.94 7.69 2.86
CA PHE A 49 9.10 9.12 2.62
C PHE A 49 8.60 9.97 3.79
N GLY A 50 7.43 9.64 4.37
CA GLY A 50 6.89 10.34 5.54
C GLY A 50 7.82 10.29 6.74
N LEU A 51 8.43 9.14 7.01
CA LEU A 51 9.38 8.96 8.11
C LEU A 51 10.71 9.70 7.85
N ILE A 52 11.26 9.62 6.64
CA ILE A 52 12.50 10.31 6.27
C ILE A 52 12.33 11.83 6.38
N TYR A 53 11.20 12.37 5.90
CA TYR A 53 10.91 13.80 5.95
C TYR A 53 10.72 14.33 7.37
N GLN A 54 10.34 13.46 8.32
CA GLN A 54 10.13 13.86 9.71
C GLN A 54 11.44 14.29 10.40
N ILE A 55 12.57 13.69 10.04
CA ILE A 55 13.88 13.98 10.64
C ILE A 55 14.32 15.43 10.39
N PRO A 56 14.44 15.94 9.15
CA PRO A 56 14.89 17.32 8.92
C PRO A 56 13.93 18.35 9.53
N ILE A 57 12.61 18.10 9.55
CA ILE A 57 11.66 18.99 10.22
C ILE A 57 11.95 19.08 11.72
N ARG A 58 12.15 17.94 12.39
CA ARG A 58 12.47 17.93 13.83
C ARG A 58 13.76 18.69 14.12
N VAL A 59 14.78 18.54 13.27
CA VAL A 59 16.03 19.30 13.38
C VAL A 59 15.75 20.80 13.30
N ILE A 60 15.00 21.27 12.28
CA ILE A 60 14.67 22.70 12.13
C ILE A 60 13.92 23.24 13.35
N ILE A 61 12.94 22.50 13.87
CA ILE A 61 12.14 22.90 15.04
C ILE A 61 13.04 23.09 16.27
N ILE A 62 13.94 22.12 16.54
CA ILE A 62 14.85 22.17 17.68
C ILE A 62 15.82 23.36 17.58
N TYR A 63 16.32 23.67 16.38
CA TYR A 63 17.25 24.78 16.19
C TYR A 63 16.59 26.17 16.21
N LYS A 64 15.27 26.26 15.95
CA LYS A 64 14.55 27.53 15.83
C LYS A 64 13.72 27.90 17.06
N LEU A 65 13.31 26.92 17.89
CA LEU A 65 12.43 27.17 19.03
C LEU A 65 13.10 26.90 20.38
N SER A 66 12.60 27.58 21.40
CA SER A 66 12.89 27.30 22.82
C SER A 66 12.50 25.86 23.17
N THR A 67 13.26 25.23 24.08
CA THR A 67 13.15 23.82 24.47
C THR A 67 11.72 23.41 24.84
N GLY A 68 10.97 24.27 25.55
CA GLY A 68 9.60 23.98 25.96
C GLY A 68 8.61 23.96 24.80
N GLN A 69 8.76 24.87 23.82
CA GLN A 69 7.90 24.90 22.64
C GLN A 69 8.29 23.83 21.63
N ALA A 70 9.60 23.58 21.45
CA ALA A 70 10.09 22.54 20.55
C ALA A 70 9.54 21.15 20.93
N PHE A 71 9.50 20.83 22.23
CA PHE A 71 8.94 19.55 22.70
C PHE A 71 7.46 19.38 22.33
N LEU A 72 6.64 20.42 22.52
CA LEU A 72 5.22 20.39 22.15
C LEU A 72 5.04 20.23 20.64
N PHE A 73 5.78 21.00 19.83
CA PHE A 73 5.67 20.93 18.37
C PHE A 73 6.10 19.57 17.80
N VAL A 74 7.17 18.98 18.33
CA VAL A 74 7.63 17.65 17.89
C VAL A 74 6.57 16.58 18.20
N ASN A 75 5.98 16.61 19.39
CA ASN A 75 4.92 15.66 19.75
C ASN A 75 3.66 15.84 18.90
N VAL A 76 3.22 17.10 18.69
CA VAL A 76 2.06 17.38 17.82
C VAL A 76 2.30 16.90 16.40
N LEU A 77 3.49 17.16 15.84
CA LEU A 77 3.88 16.68 14.53
C LEU A 77 3.88 15.14 14.45
N GLU A 78 4.34 14.47 15.51
CA GLU A 78 4.36 13.01 15.61
C GLU A 78 2.96 12.41 15.63
N TYR A 79 2.06 12.91 16.50
CA TYR A 79 0.67 12.45 16.54
C TYR A 79 -0.07 12.75 15.24
N PHE A 80 0.15 13.91 14.64
CA PHE A 80 -0.45 14.27 13.37
C PHE A 80 -0.04 13.30 12.25
N LEU A 81 1.26 12.99 12.14
CA LEU A 81 1.74 12.00 11.18
C LEU A 81 1.15 10.62 11.48
N ALA A 82 1.12 10.19 12.75
CA ALA A 82 0.58 8.89 13.15
C ALA A 82 -0.90 8.74 12.78
N ILE A 83 -1.71 9.78 12.98
CA ILE A 83 -3.13 9.80 12.58
C ILE A 83 -3.25 9.70 11.07
N MET A 84 -2.49 10.49 10.32
CA MET A 84 -2.51 10.46 8.85
C MET A 84 -2.14 9.06 8.32
N MET A 85 -1.14 8.43 8.92
CA MET A 85 -0.67 7.09 8.56
C MET A 85 -1.69 6.01 8.96
N GLY A 86 -2.31 6.17 10.13
CA GLY A 86 -3.39 5.33 10.62
C GLY A 86 -4.64 5.38 9.75
N LEU A 87 -4.95 6.55 9.15
CA LEU A 87 -6.08 6.70 8.22
C LEU A 87 -5.73 6.26 6.80
N LEU A 88 -4.49 6.48 6.35
CA LEU A 88 -4.05 6.08 5.01
C LEU A 88 -4.14 4.56 4.84
N THR A 89 -3.80 3.79 5.87
CA THR A 89 -3.81 2.31 5.85
C THR A 89 -5.17 1.70 5.49
N PRO A 90 -6.28 1.99 6.21
CA PRO A 90 -7.60 1.47 5.86
C PRO A 90 -8.12 2.04 4.53
N ILE A 91 -7.77 3.29 4.18
CA ILE A 91 -8.16 3.89 2.89
C ILE A 91 -7.48 3.14 1.74
N CYS A 92 -6.19 2.85 1.85
CA CYS A 92 -5.45 2.05 0.87
C CYS A 92 -5.99 0.63 0.78
N ALA A 93 -6.28 0.00 1.92
CA ALA A 93 -6.90 -1.34 1.94
C ALA A 93 -8.28 -1.35 1.26
N TRP A 94 -9.12 -0.36 1.54
CA TRP A 94 -10.42 -0.22 0.89
C TRP A 94 -10.29 0.07 -0.61
N TRP A 95 -9.35 0.93 -0.99
CA TRP A 95 -9.09 1.25 -2.39
C TRP A 95 -8.60 0.01 -3.16
N MET A 96 -7.69 -0.78 -2.58
CA MET A 96 -7.25 -2.05 -3.17
C MET A 96 -8.44 -3.02 -3.37
N LYS A 97 -9.28 -3.20 -2.35
CA LYS A 97 -10.50 -4.03 -2.44
C LYS A 97 -11.43 -3.53 -3.55
N LYS A 98 -11.61 -2.21 -3.65
CA LYS A 98 -12.45 -1.58 -4.69
C LYS A 98 -11.87 -1.80 -6.09
N GLN A 99 -10.56 -1.71 -6.28
CA GLN A 99 -9.92 -1.99 -7.57
C GLN A 99 -10.07 -3.46 -7.96
N SER A 100 -9.91 -4.38 -7.01
CA SER A 100 -10.12 -5.82 -7.24
C SER A 100 -11.53 -6.11 -7.77
N ASN A 101 -12.56 -5.56 -7.13
CA ASN A 101 -13.95 -5.79 -7.54
C ASN A 101 -14.25 -5.22 -8.93
N LYS A 102 -13.69 -4.06 -9.29
CA LYS A 102 -13.87 -3.44 -10.61
C LYS A 102 -13.26 -4.25 -11.75
N ILE A 103 -12.19 -5.01 -11.47
CA ILE A 103 -11.52 -5.82 -12.49
C ILE A 103 -12.32 -7.09 -12.73
N ALA A 104 -12.80 -7.74 -11.67
CA ALA A 104 -13.67 -8.92 -11.74
C ALA A 104 -14.95 -8.64 -12.54
N ASP A 105 -15.57 -7.46 -12.33
CA ASP A 105 -16.77 -7.04 -13.06
C ASP A 105 -16.51 -6.86 -14.57
N LYS A 106 -15.38 -6.23 -14.94
CA LYS A 106 -14.96 -6.07 -16.34
C LYS A 106 -14.67 -7.40 -17.04
N ASP A 107 -14.18 -8.40 -16.31
CA ASP A 107 -13.96 -9.74 -16.86
C ASP A 107 -15.29 -10.45 -17.14
N ALA A 108 -16.27 -10.31 -16.25
CA ALA A 108 -17.61 -10.88 -16.46
C ALA A 108 -18.36 -10.24 -17.64
N THR A 109 -18.16 -8.94 -17.90
CA THR A 109 -18.79 -8.27 -19.06
C THR A 109 -18.07 -8.54 -20.37
N ALA A 110 -16.77 -8.83 -20.36
CA ALA A 110 -15.99 -9.11 -21.56
C ALA A 110 -16.13 -10.56 -22.08
N SER A 111 -16.70 -11.46 -21.26
CA SER A 111 -17.00 -12.85 -21.62
C SER A 111 -18.41 -13.07 -22.19
N ILE A 112 -19.19 -11.99 -22.39
CA ILE A 112 -20.52 -11.98 -23.04
C ILE A 112 -20.36 -11.39 -24.44
#